data_AF-A0AAD9Q7Z9-F1
#
_entry.id   AF-A0AAD9Q7Z9-F1
#
_cell.length_a   1.000
_cell.length_b   1.000
_cell.length_c   1.000
_cell.angle_alpha   90.00
_cell.angle_beta   90.00
_cell.angle_gamma   90.00
#
_symmetry.space_group_name_H-M   'P 1'
#
loop_
_entity.id
_entity.type
_entity.pdbx_description
1 polymer ?
#
loop_
_entity_poly.entity_id
_entity_poly.type
_entity_poly.pdbx_seq_one_letter_code
_entity_poly.pdbx_strand_id
1 'polypeptide(L)'
;MVKEAKANGGFIDQKTFKTAGKYGFDSVILTETSMQILDGYIHFVRPLLKPRCDFVLVTKHGSQHSKLGNEMSKLVFDAIGKYVHPTRYRQIVETQSLHALNDKEHRVLSEDQKHCSVVAKVHYQRRRSREAAVKAHECLQKLQGTKGSEVDVEVNTRFGSSSHSSSTATFEPAIECARSENTRPNIDTPPRSNRFLSQGPQRRPLRFTTHEDDLLKKGIDKHGFGRWTAILRDPDFGFQKGRLADSLKKRAELRFLPNEKP
;
A
#
# COMPACT_ATOMS: atom_id res chain seq x y z
N MET A 1 7.29 8.38 13.04
CA MET A 1 5.87 8.20 12.62
C MET A 1 4.90 8.26 13.79
N VAL A 2 4.67 7.22 14.61
CA VAL A 2 3.57 7.26 15.61
C VAL A 2 3.74 8.37 16.65
N LYS A 3 4.96 8.59 17.17
CA LYS A 3 5.26 9.72 18.08
C LYS A 3 4.96 11.09 17.44
N GLU A 4 5.32 11.24 16.17
CA GLU A 4 5.08 12.45 15.40
C GLU A 4 3.59 12.65 15.07
N ALA A 5 2.86 11.55 14.81
CA ALA A 5 1.41 11.57 14.64
C ALA A 5 0.73 12.08 15.91
N LYS A 6 1.13 11.57 17.08
CA LYS A 6 0.62 12.04 18.38
C LYS A 6 0.85 13.54 18.58
N ALA A 7 2.06 14.04 18.32
CA ALA A 7 2.39 15.46 18.42
C ALA A 7 1.59 16.34 17.43
N ASN A 8 1.20 15.77 16.29
CA ASN A 8 0.45 16.45 15.24
C ASN A 8 -1.06 16.18 15.29
N GLY A 9 -1.62 15.71 16.41
CA GLY A 9 -3.06 15.46 16.53
C GLY A 9 -3.58 14.31 15.66
N GLY A 10 -2.79 13.25 15.49
CA GLY A 10 -3.10 12.07 14.68
C GLY A 10 -2.67 12.15 13.22
N PHE A 11 -2.24 13.33 12.74
CA PHE A 11 -1.89 13.52 11.34
C PHE A 11 -0.49 13.00 11.01
N ILE A 12 -0.42 12.24 9.91
CA ILE A 12 0.81 11.74 9.31
C ILE A 12 0.94 12.33 7.91
N ASP A 13 2.07 12.96 7.62
CA ASP A 13 2.38 13.44 6.28
C ASP A 13 2.85 12.28 5.39
N GLN A 14 2.11 11.94 4.33
CA GLN A 14 2.49 10.85 3.43
C GLN A 14 3.73 11.19 2.60
N LYS A 15 4.11 12.47 2.47
CA LYS A 15 5.33 12.87 1.72
C LYS A 15 6.61 12.44 2.42
N THR A 16 6.57 12.24 3.74
CA THR A 16 7.74 11.75 4.50
C THR A 16 8.04 10.28 4.18
N PHE A 17 7.05 9.54 3.69
CA PHE A 17 7.23 8.20 3.16
C PHE A 17 7.53 8.35 1.67
N LYS A 18 8.39 7.50 1.09
CA LYS A 18 8.87 7.54 -0.32
C LYS A 18 7.76 7.32 -1.37
N THR A 19 6.54 7.72 -1.07
CA THR A 19 5.27 7.62 -1.80
C THR A 19 4.84 8.94 -2.44
N ALA A 20 5.56 10.05 -2.20
CA ALA A 20 5.25 11.39 -2.72
C ALA A 20 5.07 11.45 -4.25
N GLY A 21 5.72 10.58 -5.03
CA GLY A 21 5.56 10.55 -6.50
C GLY A 21 4.29 9.84 -6.99
N LYS A 22 3.65 9.02 -6.15
CA LYS A 22 2.60 8.06 -6.56
C LYS A 22 1.19 8.40 -6.04
N TYR A 23 1.08 9.13 -4.93
CA TYR A 23 -0.20 9.46 -4.31
C TYR A 23 -0.32 10.98 -4.17
N GLY A 24 -1.48 11.54 -4.52
CA GLY A 24 -1.75 12.98 -4.50
C GLY A 24 -2.41 13.48 -3.21
N PHE A 25 -2.62 12.59 -2.24
CA PHE A 25 -3.09 12.95 -0.90
C PHE A 25 -1.96 12.75 0.09
N ASP A 26 -1.71 13.80 0.88
CA ASP A 26 -0.47 13.96 1.61
C ASP A 26 -0.67 13.78 3.12
N SER A 27 -1.90 13.53 3.58
CA SER A 27 -2.21 13.40 5.00
C SER A 27 -3.05 12.16 5.26
N VAL A 28 -2.62 11.36 6.25
CA VAL A 28 -3.43 10.29 6.87
C VAL A 28 -3.74 10.72 8.30
N ILE A 29 -4.93 10.40 8.77
CA ILE A 29 -5.29 10.58 10.19
C ILE A 29 -5.32 9.20 10.84
N LEU A 30 -4.60 9.05 11.93
CA LEU A 30 -4.77 7.94 12.86
C LEU A 30 -5.68 8.37 14.01
N THR A 31 -6.69 7.57 14.31
CA THR A 31 -7.53 7.78 15.49
C THR A 31 -6.72 7.59 16.77
N GLU A 32 -7.21 8.16 17.87
CA GLU A 32 -6.61 7.95 19.18
C GLU A 32 -6.53 6.45 19.53
N THR A 33 -7.63 5.72 19.36
CA THR A 33 -7.70 4.26 19.52
C THR A 33 -6.62 3.55 18.70
N SER A 34 -6.48 3.91 17.41
CA SER A 34 -5.49 3.31 16.51
C SER A 34 -4.06 3.60 16.99
N MET A 35 -3.80 4.83 17.43
CA MET A 35 -2.49 5.22 17.96
C MET A 35 -2.17 4.46 19.24
N GLN A 36 -3.13 4.26 20.15
CA GLN A 36 -2.94 3.48 21.37
C GLN A 36 -2.61 2.01 21.07
N ILE A 37 -3.36 1.36 20.17
CA ILE A 37 -3.09 -0.02 19.75
C ILE A 37 -1.68 -0.13 19.15
N LEU A 38 -1.32 0.77 18.24
CA LEU A 38 0.00 0.78 17.60
C LEU A 38 1.11 0.99 18.62
N ASP A 39 0.89 1.85 19.61
CA ASP A 39 1.86 2.10 20.67
C ASP A 39 2.09 0.87 21.52
N GLY A 40 1.01 0.19 21.94
CA GLY A 40 1.10 -1.06 22.69
C GLY A 40 1.83 -2.14 21.89
N TYR A 41 1.51 -2.29 20.60
CA TYR A 41 2.21 -3.22 19.72
C TYR A 41 3.70 -2.89 19.59
N ILE A 42 4.06 -1.61 19.43
CA ILE A 42 5.45 -1.15 19.28
C ILE A 42 6.25 -1.32 20.58
N HIS A 43 5.65 -1.13 21.74
CA HIS A 43 6.36 -1.23 23.01
C HIS A 43 6.43 -2.66 23.54
N PHE A 44 5.37 -3.45 23.41
CA PHE A 44 5.28 -4.77 24.05
C PHE A 44 5.56 -5.94 23.10
N VAL A 45 5.14 -5.86 21.83
CA VAL A 45 5.25 -6.99 20.90
C VAL A 45 6.52 -6.90 20.07
N ARG A 46 6.81 -5.72 19.52
CA ARG A 46 7.95 -5.50 18.62
C ARG A 46 9.32 -5.87 19.19
N PRO A 47 9.65 -5.61 20.47
CA PRO A 47 10.96 -6.00 21.01
C PRO A 47 11.18 -7.52 21.06
N LEU A 48 10.10 -8.31 21.09
CA LEU A 48 10.12 -9.78 21.17
C LEU A 48 10.41 -10.44 19.82
N LEU A 49 10.25 -9.72 18.71
CA LEU A 49 10.37 -10.25 17.35
C LEU A 49 11.77 -10.00 16.78
N LYS A 50 12.38 -11.03 16.18
CA LYS A 50 13.71 -10.97 15.54
C LYS A 50 13.67 -11.56 14.12
N PRO A 51 14.37 -10.96 13.14
CA PRO A 51 15.26 -9.80 13.25
C PRO A 51 14.51 -8.47 13.43
N ARG A 52 15.19 -7.44 13.92
CA ARG A 52 14.62 -6.08 14.01
C ARG A 52 14.71 -5.41 12.63
N CYS A 53 13.63 -4.75 12.21
CA CYS A 53 13.59 -3.97 10.97
C CYS A 53 12.72 -2.72 11.12
N ASP A 54 12.82 -1.77 10.20
CA ASP A 54 12.19 -0.43 10.34
C ASP A 54 10.70 -0.39 9.97
N PHE A 55 10.11 -1.52 9.54
CA PHE A 55 8.69 -1.60 9.26
C PHE A 55 7.88 -1.60 10.56
N VAL A 56 6.70 -0.96 10.59
CA VAL A 56 5.83 -1.01 11.78
C VAL A 56 5.24 -2.41 11.93
N LEU A 57 4.41 -2.85 10.98
CA LEU A 57 3.80 -4.18 11.00
C LEU A 57 4.75 -5.22 10.39
N VAL A 58 5.08 -6.25 11.18
CA VAL A 58 5.99 -7.34 10.77
C VAL A 58 5.38 -8.70 11.04
N THR A 59 5.94 -9.71 10.35
CA THR A 59 5.57 -11.10 10.57
C THR A 59 5.92 -11.54 11.99
N LYS A 60 5.37 -12.69 12.40
CA LYS A 60 5.76 -13.37 13.64
C LYS A 60 7.27 -13.68 13.76
N HIS A 61 8.00 -13.58 12.66
CA HIS A 61 9.45 -13.76 12.60
C HIS A 61 10.19 -12.42 12.47
N GLY A 62 9.59 -11.29 12.84
CA GLY A 62 10.22 -9.96 12.82
C GLY A 62 10.52 -9.38 11.42
N SER A 63 10.29 -10.14 10.36
CA SER A 63 10.56 -9.72 8.97
C SER A 63 9.39 -8.96 8.35
N GLN A 64 9.66 -8.22 7.27
CA GLN A 64 8.64 -7.50 6.51
C GLN A 64 7.57 -8.44 5.94
N HIS A 65 6.30 -8.05 5.99
CA HIS A 65 5.25 -8.76 5.27
C HIS A 65 5.41 -8.65 3.74
N SER A 66 5.57 -9.78 3.06
CA SER A 66 5.52 -9.83 1.59
C SER A 66 4.10 -9.76 1.03
N LYS A 67 3.11 -10.22 1.81
CA LYS A 67 1.70 -10.34 1.42
C LYS A 67 0.75 -9.96 2.56
N LEU A 68 0.92 -8.77 3.15
CA LEU A 68 0.07 -8.28 4.25
C LEU A 68 -1.43 -8.38 3.92
N GLY A 69 -1.79 -8.12 2.66
CA GLY A 69 -3.18 -8.23 2.20
C GLY A 69 -3.80 -9.61 2.37
N ASN A 70 -3.01 -10.69 2.29
CA ASN A 70 -3.51 -12.04 2.53
C ASN A 70 -3.87 -12.24 4.01
N GLU A 71 -3.08 -11.71 4.93
CA GLU A 71 -3.38 -11.80 6.36
C GLU A 71 -4.62 -10.99 6.71
N MET A 72 -4.81 -9.82 6.10
CA MET A 72 -6.05 -9.05 6.23
C MET A 72 -7.26 -9.83 5.73
N SER A 73 -7.14 -10.52 4.59
CA SER A 73 -8.23 -11.33 4.04
C SER A 73 -8.57 -12.55 4.90
N LYS A 74 -7.55 -13.20 5.51
CA LYS A 74 -7.78 -14.30 6.46
C LYS A 74 -8.51 -13.81 7.71
N LEU A 75 -8.06 -12.69 8.30
CA LEU A 75 -8.70 -12.11 9.48
C LEU A 75 -10.20 -11.86 9.25
N VAL A 76 -10.55 -11.30 8.08
CA VAL A 76 -11.96 -11.08 7.74
C VAL A 76 -12.70 -12.38 7.43
N PHE A 77 -12.05 -13.35 6.80
CA PHE A 77 -12.64 -14.67 6.61
C PHE A 77 -12.95 -15.35 7.94
N ASP A 78 -12.05 -15.28 8.92
CA ASP A 78 -12.27 -15.86 10.25
C ASP A 78 -13.40 -15.15 11.00
N ALA A 79 -13.55 -13.83 10.82
CA ALA A 79 -14.58 -13.05 11.49
C ALA A 79 -15.99 -13.20 10.89
N ILE A 80 -16.12 -13.29 9.57
CA ILE A 80 -17.43 -13.26 8.88
C ILE A 80 -17.66 -14.37 7.85
N GLY A 81 -16.73 -15.32 7.72
CA GLY A 81 -16.80 -16.45 6.77
C GLY A 81 -16.65 -16.06 5.29
N LYS A 82 -16.28 -14.82 4.98
CA LYS A 82 -16.19 -14.29 3.60
C LYS A 82 -14.81 -13.79 3.29
N TYR A 83 -14.30 -14.19 2.12
CA TYR A 83 -13.03 -13.68 1.62
C TYR A 83 -13.19 -12.26 1.04
N VAL A 84 -12.54 -11.29 1.66
CA VAL A 84 -12.54 -9.89 1.19
C VAL A 84 -11.11 -9.48 0.84
N HIS A 85 -10.84 -9.21 -0.43
CA HIS A 85 -9.56 -8.68 -0.88
C HIS A 85 -9.39 -7.21 -0.41
N PRO A 86 -8.18 -6.73 -0.04
CA PRO A 86 -7.99 -5.37 0.48
C PRO A 86 -8.57 -4.24 -0.37
N THR A 87 -8.44 -4.33 -1.70
CA THR A 87 -9.03 -3.33 -2.63
C THR A 87 -10.55 -3.24 -2.50
N ARG A 88 -11.22 -4.33 -2.10
CA ARG A 88 -12.68 -4.39 -1.96
C ARG A 88 -13.16 -3.62 -0.73
N TYR A 89 -12.33 -3.39 0.30
CA TYR A 89 -12.74 -2.53 1.43
C TYR A 89 -13.10 -1.12 0.97
N ARG A 90 -12.29 -0.53 0.09
CA ARG A 90 -12.56 0.81 -0.47
C ARG A 90 -13.84 0.83 -1.30
N GLN A 91 -14.08 -0.22 -2.09
CA GLN A 91 -15.32 -0.35 -2.87
C GLN A 91 -16.55 -0.47 -1.96
N ILE A 92 -16.46 -1.25 -0.89
CA ILE A 92 -17.55 -1.39 0.08
C ILE A 92 -17.85 -0.03 0.71
N VAL A 93 -16.83 0.71 1.15
CA VAL A 93 -17.00 2.06 1.73
C VAL A 93 -17.65 3.00 0.71
N GLU A 94 -17.18 3.03 -0.54
CA GLU A 94 -17.76 3.86 -1.60
C GLU A 94 -19.23 3.51 -1.87
N THR A 95 -19.55 2.23 -2.04
CA THR A 95 -20.94 1.79 -2.26
C THR A 95 -21.84 2.10 -1.07
N GLN A 96 -21.40 1.83 0.16
CA GLN A 96 -22.22 2.10 1.36
C GLN A 96 -22.43 3.60 1.56
N SER A 97 -21.43 4.42 1.25
CA SER A 97 -21.53 5.87 1.39
C SER A 97 -22.56 6.51 0.46
N LEU A 98 -22.80 5.94 -0.72
CA LEU A 98 -23.87 6.41 -1.62
C LEU A 98 -25.27 6.23 -1.02
N HIS A 99 -25.46 5.23 -0.18
CA HIS A 99 -26.76 4.91 0.41
C HIS A 99 -26.99 5.63 1.75
N ALA A 100 -25.94 5.82 2.53
CA ALA A 100 -26.06 6.25 3.92
C ALA A 100 -25.64 7.71 4.17
N LEU A 101 -24.93 8.36 3.24
CA LEU A 101 -24.48 9.75 3.37
C LEU A 101 -25.15 10.66 2.34
N ASN A 102 -25.18 11.96 2.61
CA ASN A 102 -25.64 12.93 1.61
C ASN A 102 -24.59 13.14 0.49
N ASP A 103 -25.00 13.72 -0.64
CA ASP A 103 -24.13 13.93 -1.81
C ASP A 103 -22.84 14.69 -1.51
N LYS A 104 -22.86 15.60 -0.53
CA LYS A 104 -21.69 16.40 -0.14
C LYS A 104 -20.70 15.56 0.68
N GLU A 105 -21.21 14.82 1.65
CA GLU A 105 -20.44 13.90 2.49
C GLU A 105 -19.84 12.75 1.67
N HIS A 106 -20.65 12.13 0.80
CA HIS A 106 -20.17 11.10 -0.12
C HIS A 106 -19.03 11.63 -1.01
N ARG A 107 -19.17 12.83 -1.58
CA ARG A 107 -18.11 13.44 -2.40
C ARG A 107 -16.80 13.64 -1.64
N VAL A 108 -16.88 14.09 -0.39
CA VAL A 108 -15.69 14.28 0.47
C VAL A 108 -15.04 12.94 0.82
N LEU A 109 -15.84 11.94 1.18
CA LEU A 109 -15.32 10.60 1.45
C LEU A 109 -14.68 9.99 0.20
N SER A 110 -15.32 10.15 -0.96
CA SER A 110 -14.77 9.67 -2.24
C SER A 110 -13.48 10.40 -2.63
N GLU A 111 -13.36 11.70 -2.31
CA GLU A 111 -12.11 12.44 -2.50
C GLU A 111 -10.98 11.80 -1.67
N ASP A 112 -11.22 11.48 -0.39
CA ASP A 112 -10.24 10.81 0.48
C ASP A 112 -9.90 9.37 0.02
N GLN A 113 -10.87 8.62 -0.52
CA GLN A 113 -10.68 7.25 -1.01
C GLN A 113 -9.94 7.17 -2.35
N LYS A 114 -10.00 8.22 -3.17
CA LYS A 114 -9.42 8.25 -4.53
C LYS A 114 -7.89 8.26 -4.50
N HIS A 115 -7.30 7.68 -5.54
CA HIS A 115 -5.85 7.69 -5.71
C HIS A 115 -5.47 8.40 -7.01
N CYS A 116 -4.78 9.54 -6.83
CA CYS A 116 -4.01 10.28 -7.85
C CYS A 116 -4.78 10.73 -9.10
N SER A 117 -5.02 12.04 -9.20
CA SER A 117 -5.19 12.74 -10.49
C SER A 117 -3.99 13.67 -10.75
N VAL A 118 -3.73 14.03 -12.00
CA VAL A 118 -2.67 15.01 -12.36
C VAL A 118 -2.99 16.39 -11.75
N VAL A 119 -4.27 16.73 -11.62
CA VAL A 119 -4.76 17.95 -10.94
C VAL A 119 -4.50 17.88 -9.43
N ALA A 120 -4.59 16.69 -8.82
CA ALA A 120 -4.26 16.47 -7.41
C ALA A 120 -2.81 16.82 -7.07
N LYS A 121 -1.89 16.49 -7.98
CA LYS A 121 -0.44 16.75 -7.81
C LYS A 121 -0.09 18.24 -7.80
N VAL A 122 -0.87 19.07 -8.48
CA VAL A 122 -0.58 20.50 -8.66
C VAL A 122 -1.35 21.38 -7.66
N HIS A 123 -2.52 20.96 -7.18
CA HIS A 123 -3.44 21.82 -6.42
C HIS A 123 -3.66 21.50 -4.94
N TYR A 124 -3.23 20.33 -4.41
CA TYR A 124 -3.51 20.02 -3.00
C TYR A 124 -2.48 20.63 -2.05
N GLN A 125 -2.79 21.83 -1.57
CA GLN A 125 -2.14 22.42 -0.40
C GLN A 125 -2.41 21.54 0.83
N ARG A 126 -1.40 21.35 1.69
CA ARG A 126 -1.43 20.52 2.92
C ARG A 126 -2.71 20.71 3.75
N ARG A 127 -3.24 21.94 3.80
CA ARG A 127 -4.48 22.29 4.51
C ARG A 127 -5.73 21.60 3.94
N ARG A 128 -5.91 21.57 2.62
CA ARG A 128 -7.07 20.92 1.97
C ARG A 128 -7.05 19.41 2.14
N SER A 129 -5.87 18.78 2.10
CA SER A 129 -5.74 17.34 2.37
C SER A 129 -6.11 16.99 3.81
N ARG A 130 -5.76 17.85 4.78
CA ARG A 130 -6.17 17.66 6.18
C ARG A 130 -7.68 17.83 6.36
N GLU A 131 -8.26 18.88 5.77
CA GLU A 131 -9.71 19.10 5.83
C GLU A 131 -10.50 17.95 5.20
N ALA A 132 -10.04 17.41 4.07
CA ALA A 132 -10.63 16.24 3.44
C ALA A 132 -10.53 15.01 4.35
N ALA A 133 -9.36 14.73 4.92
CA ALA A 133 -9.16 13.59 5.81
C ALA A 133 -10.03 13.69 7.09
N VAL A 134 -10.15 14.88 7.69
CA VAL A 134 -11.00 15.09 8.89
C VAL A 134 -12.46 14.82 8.56
N LYS A 135 -12.98 15.48 7.53
CA LYS A 135 -14.39 15.34 7.14
C LYS A 135 -14.71 13.93 6.64
N ALA A 136 -13.79 13.29 5.93
CA ALA A 136 -13.93 11.89 5.54
C ALA A 136 -13.96 10.97 6.76
N HIS A 137 -13.16 11.25 7.78
CA HIS A 137 -13.19 10.50 9.03
C HIS A 137 -14.53 10.65 9.78
N GLU A 138 -15.08 11.86 9.86
CA GLU A 138 -16.43 12.09 10.40
C GLU A 138 -17.50 11.33 9.61
N CYS A 139 -17.38 11.29 8.28
CA CYS A 139 -18.27 10.52 7.41
C CYS A 139 -18.15 9.00 7.68
N LEU A 140 -16.94 8.48 7.91
CA LEU A 140 -16.72 7.09 8.26
C LEU A 140 -17.32 6.73 9.62
N GLN A 141 -17.21 7.61 10.63
CA GLN A 141 -17.85 7.40 11.93
C GLN A 141 -19.38 7.31 11.80
N LYS A 142 -19.99 8.19 10.99
CA LYS A 142 -21.42 8.13 10.67
C LYS A 142 -21.79 6.80 10.01
N LEU A 143 -20.97 6.30 9.08
CA LEU A 143 -21.19 5.00 8.42
C LEU A 143 -21.07 3.80 9.35
N GLN A 144 -20.17 3.87 10.33
CA GLN A 144 -19.97 2.81 11.32
C GLN A 144 -21.11 2.75 12.34
N GLY A 145 -21.77 3.88 12.61
CA GLY A 145 -22.87 3.98 13.56
C GLY A 145 -22.45 3.59 14.99
N THR A 146 -23.41 3.11 15.80
CA THR A 146 -23.18 2.77 17.21
C THR A 146 -22.15 1.66 17.40
N LYS A 147 -22.09 0.71 16.45
CA LYS A 147 -21.14 -0.41 16.47
C LYS A 147 -19.68 0.05 16.41
N GLY A 148 -19.39 1.14 15.69
CA GLY A 148 -18.04 1.72 15.65
C GLY A 148 -17.62 2.23 17.03
N SER A 149 -18.49 3.02 17.65
CA SER A 149 -18.25 3.58 18.98
C SER A 149 -18.13 2.52 20.07
N GLU A 150 -18.93 1.46 20.01
CA GLU A 150 -18.83 0.31 20.93
C GLU A 150 -17.45 -0.35 20.87
N VAL A 151 -16.90 -0.56 19.66
CA VAL A 151 -15.56 -1.13 19.47
C VAL A 151 -14.48 -0.20 20.02
N ASP A 152 -14.57 1.11 19.79
CA ASP A 152 -13.61 2.07 20.32
C ASP A 152 -13.62 2.07 21.86
N VAL A 153 -14.79 2.01 22.49
CA VAL A 153 -14.92 1.91 23.96
C VAL A 153 -14.36 0.58 24.47
N GLU A 154 -14.63 -0.53 23.81
CA GLU A 154 -14.10 -1.85 24.19
C GLU A 154 -12.56 -1.89 24.11
N VAL A 155 -11.98 -1.31 23.06
CA VAL A 155 -10.52 -1.20 22.96
C VAL A 155 -9.99 -0.30 24.08
N ASN A 156 -10.55 0.88 24.25
CA ASN A 156 -10.06 1.84 25.25
C ASN A 156 -10.19 1.30 26.68
N THR A 157 -11.19 0.48 26.99
CA THR A 157 -11.29 -0.19 28.31
C THR A 157 -10.19 -1.23 28.50
N ARG A 158 -9.92 -2.08 27.50
CA ARG A 158 -8.86 -3.11 27.58
C ARG A 158 -7.46 -2.52 27.66
N PHE A 159 -7.20 -1.41 26.97
CA PHE A 159 -5.90 -0.74 26.98
C PHE A 159 -5.77 0.32 28.08
N GLY A 160 -6.87 0.95 28.50
CA GLY A 160 -6.91 2.02 29.50
C GLY A 160 -6.72 1.56 30.95
N SER A 161 -7.02 0.29 31.27
CA SER A 161 -6.71 -0.29 32.57
C SER A 161 -5.21 -0.38 32.88
N SER A 162 -4.33 -0.16 31.89
CA SER A 162 -2.88 -0.17 32.09
C SER A 162 -2.28 1.19 32.49
N SER A 163 -3.06 2.28 32.50
CA SER A 163 -2.55 3.64 32.76
C SER A 163 -2.54 4.05 34.25
N HIS A 164 -2.81 3.15 35.20
CA HIS A 164 -2.74 3.44 36.65
C HIS A 164 -1.71 2.57 37.40
N SER A 165 -0.62 2.18 36.73
CA SER A 165 0.56 1.66 37.44
C SER A 165 1.87 2.06 36.75
N SER A 166 2.29 3.30 36.98
CA SER A 166 3.72 3.66 37.08
C SER A 166 3.84 5.06 37.64
N SER A 167 3.65 5.16 38.95
CA SER A 167 4.22 6.25 39.73
C SER A 167 5.71 5.99 39.91
N THR A 168 6.50 7.05 39.67
CA THR A 168 7.79 7.34 40.31
C THR A 168 8.94 6.33 40.11
N ALA A 169 9.78 6.60 39.12
CA ALA A 169 11.22 6.44 39.27
C ALA A 169 11.91 7.67 38.68
N THR A 170 12.21 8.59 39.58
CA THR A 170 13.08 9.76 39.43
C THR A 170 14.45 9.30 38.91
N PHE A 171 14.94 9.84 37.79
CA PHE A 171 16.35 10.19 37.58
C PHE A 171 16.45 11.20 36.42
N GLU A 172 16.94 12.38 36.78
CA GLU A 172 17.20 13.57 35.95
C GLU A 172 18.70 13.58 35.55
N PRO A 173 19.22 14.53 34.74
CA PRO A 173 19.68 14.30 33.36
C PRO A 173 21.17 14.64 33.16
N ALA A 174 21.76 14.27 32.01
CA ALA A 174 23.05 14.85 31.58
C ALA A 174 23.39 14.62 30.09
N ILE A 175 23.56 15.75 29.38
CA ILE A 175 24.59 16.05 28.34
C ILE A 175 24.27 15.72 26.87
N GLU A 176 23.78 16.77 26.20
CA GLU A 176 24.38 17.55 25.10
C GLU A 176 24.73 16.94 23.73
N CYS A 177 24.35 17.74 22.72
CA CYS A 177 24.48 17.59 21.28
C CYS A 177 25.91 17.37 20.75
N ALA A 178 26.03 16.56 19.69
CA ALA A 178 27.03 16.77 18.65
C ALA A 178 26.49 16.38 17.26
N ARG A 179 26.94 17.14 16.26
CA ARG A 179 26.53 17.17 14.86
C ARG A 179 27.58 16.48 13.99
N SER A 180 27.14 15.84 12.89
CA SER A 180 27.95 15.42 11.71
C SER A 180 28.81 14.16 11.95
N GLU A 181 29.04 13.20 11.04
CA GLU A 181 29.16 13.19 9.58
C GLU A 181 28.76 11.85 8.93
N ASN A 182 28.65 11.91 7.60
CA ASN A 182 28.35 10.87 6.62
C ASN A 182 29.04 9.51 6.81
N THR A 183 28.30 8.41 6.62
CA THR A 183 28.81 7.18 6.00
C THR A 183 27.71 6.47 5.23
N ARG A 184 27.88 6.33 3.92
CA ARG A 184 27.07 5.48 3.02
C ARG A 184 27.59 4.04 3.13
N PRO A 185 26.72 3.01 3.03
CA PRO A 185 27.10 1.78 2.37
C PRO A 185 26.30 1.61 1.07
N ASN A 186 27.06 1.44 0.00
CA ASN A 186 26.65 0.95 -1.30
C ASN A 186 26.23 -0.53 -1.18
N ILE A 187 25.00 -0.88 -1.58
CA ILE A 187 24.66 -2.25 -1.97
C ILE A 187 23.78 -2.16 -3.22
N ASP A 188 24.38 -2.51 -4.35
CA ASP A 188 23.74 -2.86 -5.60
C ASP A 188 22.68 -3.95 -5.39
N THR A 189 21.41 -3.66 -5.65
CA THR A 189 20.40 -4.72 -5.86
C THR A 189 19.33 -4.22 -6.83
N PRO A 190 19.07 -4.92 -7.96
CA PRO A 190 18.16 -4.44 -8.99
C PRO A 190 16.68 -4.54 -8.56
N PRO A 191 15.78 -3.67 -9.06
CA PRO A 191 14.41 -3.58 -8.57
C PRO A 191 13.55 -4.73 -9.13
N ARG A 192 13.22 -5.71 -8.29
CA ARG A 192 12.17 -6.70 -8.59
C ARG A 192 10.79 -6.05 -8.45
N SER A 193 10.23 -5.66 -9.60
CA SER A 193 8.82 -5.33 -9.78
C SER A 193 7.95 -6.58 -9.58
N ASN A 194 7.22 -6.67 -8.46
CA ASN A 194 6.23 -7.73 -8.25
C ASN A 194 4.87 -7.30 -8.79
N ARG A 195 4.62 -7.82 -9.99
CA ARG A 195 3.33 -7.88 -10.67
C ARG A 195 2.65 -9.22 -10.29
N PHE A 196 1.41 -9.10 -9.82
CA PHE A 196 0.27 -10.01 -10.06
C PHE A 196 -0.25 -11.01 -9.01
N LEU A 197 -1.56 -10.86 -8.82
CA LEU A 197 -2.60 -11.85 -8.62
C LEU A 197 -2.64 -12.86 -9.79
N SER A 198 -2.63 -14.15 -9.47
CA SER A 198 -3.47 -15.23 -10.06
C SER A 198 -2.84 -16.59 -9.72
N GLN A 199 -3.49 -17.30 -8.80
CA GLN A 199 -3.20 -18.71 -8.52
C GLN A 199 -3.79 -19.55 -9.65
N GLY A 200 -2.98 -19.80 -10.68
CA GLY A 200 -3.02 -21.06 -11.44
C GLY A 200 -1.74 -21.86 -11.11
N PRO A 201 -1.64 -23.15 -11.47
CA PRO A 201 -0.42 -23.93 -11.26
C PRO A 201 0.76 -23.16 -11.87
N GLN A 202 1.73 -22.81 -11.03
CA GLN A 202 2.87 -21.94 -11.35
C GLN A 202 3.69 -22.53 -12.50
N ARG A 203 3.33 -22.20 -13.74
CA ARG A 203 4.17 -22.47 -14.90
C ARG A 203 5.39 -21.56 -14.80
N ARG A 204 6.57 -22.17 -14.67
CA ARG A 204 7.86 -21.46 -14.70
C ARG A 204 7.85 -20.44 -15.84
N PRO A 205 8.36 -19.21 -15.67
CA PRO A 205 8.41 -18.24 -16.76
C PRO A 205 9.21 -18.83 -17.93
N LEU A 206 8.51 -19.13 -19.03
CA LEU A 206 9.13 -19.65 -20.24
C LEU A 206 10.07 -18.56 -20.78
N ARG A 207 11.37 -18.85 -20.80
CA ARG A 207 12.38 -17.93 -21.35
C ARG A 207 12.14 -17.80 -22.85
N PHE A 208 12.25 -16.58 -23.39
CA PHE A 208 12.24 -16.37 -24.84
C PHE A 208 13.53 -16.93 -25.44
N THR A 209 13.38 -17.79 -26.44
CA THR A 209 14.50 -18.28 -27.25
C THR A 209 14.84 -17.28 -28.36
N THR A 210 16.07 -17.33 -28.90
CA THR A 210 16.50 -16.46 -30.01
C THR A 210 15.59 -16.65 -31.24
N HIS A 211 15.14 -17.88 -31.49
CA HIS A 211 14.19 -18.18 -32.56
C HIS A 211 12.82 -17.50 -32.38
N GLU A 212 12.30 -17.44 -31.15
CA GLU A 212 11.06 -16.71 -30.86
C GLU A 212 11.21 -15.20 -31.02
N ASP A 213 12.41 -14.65 -30.80
CA ASP A 213 12.69 -13.24 -31.06
C ASP A 213 12.69 -12.94 -32.57
N ASP A 214 13.22 -13.84 -33.40
CA ASP A 214 13.18 -13.72 -34.86
C ASP A 214 11.75 -13.83 -35.42
N LEU A 215 10.94 -14.75 -34.87
CA LEU A 215 9.51 -14.87 -35.21
C LEU A 215 8.73 -13.63 -34.76
N LEU A 216 9.03 -13.08 -33.58
CA LEU A 216 8.41 -11.86 -33.08
C LEU A 216 8.77 -10.65 -33.96
N LYS A 217 10.02 -10.54 -34.41
CA LYS A 217 10.44 -9.50 -35.35
C LYS A 217 9.69 -9.60 -36.68
N LYS A 218 9.67 -10.79 -37.30
CA LYS A 218 8.91 -11.04 -38.53
C LYS A 218 7.40 -10.81 -38.37
N GLY A 219 6.85 -11.14 -37.20
CA GLY A 219 5.44 -10.88 -36.87
C GLY A 219 5.13 -9.40 -36.75
N ILE A 220 6.01 -8.61 -36.14
CA ILE A 220 5.90 -7.15 -36.09
C ILE A 220 5.98 -6.55 -37.51
N ASP A 221 6.89 -7.04 -38.35
CA ASP A 221 7.03 -6.58 -39.73
C ASP A 221 5.80 -6.91 -40.58
N LYS A 222 5.15 -8.07 -40.35
CA LYS A 222 3.96 -8.53 -41.10
C LYS A 222 2.64 -7.89 -40.62
N HIS A 223 2.42 -7.79 -39.30
CA HIS A 223 1.15 -7.34 -38.72
C HIS A 223 1.17 -5.91 -38.19
N GLY A 224 2.35 -5.33 -38.03
CA GLY A 224 2.56 -4.03 -37.40
C GLY A 224 2.75 -4.10 -35.88
N PHE A 225 3.49 -3.13 -35.35
CA PHE A 225 3.77 -3.01 -33.92
C PHE A 225 2.47 -2.80 -33.12
N GLY A 226 2.28 -3.55 -32.03
CA GLY A 226 1.09 -3.45 -31.19
C GLY A 226 0.01 -4.52 -31.47
N ARG A 227 0.07 -5.24 -32.59
CA ARG A 227 -0.89 -6.30 -32.94
C ARG A 227 -0.53 -7.68 -32.38
N TRP A 228 -0.23 -7.74 -31.08
CA TRP A 228 0.31 -8.93 -30.42
C TRP A 228 -0.60 -10.16 -30.47
N THR A 229 -1.92 -9.96 -30.41
CA THR A 229 -2.91 -11.03 -30.52
C THR A 229 -2.99 -11.62 -31.92
N ALA A 230 -2.81 -10.79 -32.96
CA ALA A 230 -2.77 -11.24 -34.35
C ALA A 230 -1.49 -12.03 -34.62
N ILE A 231 -0.34 -11.53 -34.15
CA ILE A 231 0.96 -12.20 -34.27
C ILE A 231 0.94 -13.56 -33.55
N LEU A 232 0.33 -13.65 -32.37
CA LEU A 232 0.25 -14.90 -31.60
C LEU A 232 -0.69 -15.94 -32.21
N ARG A 233 -1.68 -15.52 -33.00
CA ARG A 233 -2.67 -16.39 -33.65
C ARG A 233 -2.33 -16.72 -35.10
N ASP A 234 -1.27 -16.13 -35.64
CA ASP A 234 -0.84 -16.39 -37.01
C ASP A 234 -0.25 -17.81 -37.10
N PRO A 235 -0.77 -18.68 -37.99
CA PRO A 235 -0.21 -20.01 -38.19
C PRO A 235 1.25 -20.02 -38.66
N ASP A 236 1.73 -18.92 -39.25
CA ASP A 236 3.12 -18.78 -39.72
C ASP A 236 4.12 -18.56 -38.56
N PHE A 237 3.66 -18.20 -37.36
CA PHE A 237 4.51 -17.91 -36.20
C PHE A 237 4.25 -18.90 -35.05
N GLY A 238 5.04 -19.98 -35.01
CA GLY A 238 4.96 -21.02 -33.98
C GLY A 238 5.57 -20.63 -32.64
N PHE A 239 4.84 -19.89 -31.80
CA PHE A 239 5.27 -19.59 -30.43
C PHE A 239 5.04 -20.78 -29.47
N GLN A 240 5.81 -20.85 -28.38
CA GLN A 240 5.65 -21.91 -27.38
C GLN A 240 4.22 -21.95 -26.78
N LYS A 241 3.68 -23.17 -26.58
CA LYS A 241 2.33 -23.36 -26.01
C LYS A 241 2.23 -22.74 -24.62
N GLY A 242 1.34 -21.75 -24.47
CA GLY A 242 1.13 -21.00 -23.23
C GLY A 242 1.68 -19.56 -23.23
N ARG A 243 2.22 -19.09 -24.37
CA ARG A 243 2.55 -17.67 -24.57
C ARG A 243 1.27 -16.83 -24.60
N LEU A 244 1.36 -15.61 -24.06
CA LEU A 244 0.28 -14.61 -24.03
C LEU A 244 0.71 -13.40 -24.85
N ALA A 245 -0.27 -12.67 -25.41
CA ALA A 245 -0.03 -11.43 -26.15
C ALA A 245 0.80 -10.41 -25.34
N ASP A 246 0.53 -10.32 -24.03
CA ASP A 246 1.30 -9.52 -23.07
C ASP A 246 2.77 -9.91 -22.96
N SER A 247 3.11 -11.18 -23.21
CA SER A 247 4.49 -11.64 -23.18
C SER A 247 5.26 -11.17 -24.42
N LEU A 248 4.61 -11.20 -25.60
CA LEU A 248 5.18 -10.66 -26.84
C LEU A 248 5.39 -9.16 -26.74
N LYS A 249 4.40 -8.42 -26.23
CA LYS A 249 4.49 -6.98 -25.97
C LYS A 249 5.72 -6.62 -25.13
N LYS A 250 5.87 -7.23 -23.95
CA LYS A 250 6.99 -6.97 -23.05
C LYS A 250 8.34 -7.31 -23.68
N ARG A 251 8.39 -8.39 -24.47
CA ARG A 251 9.64 -8.78 -25.15
C ARG A 251 9.99 -7.78 -26.25
N ALA A 252 9.01 -7.31 -27.00
CA ALA A 252 9.19 -6.32 -28.05
C ALA A 252 9.62 -4.96 -27.50
N GLU A 253 9.02 -4.50 -26.40
CA GLU A 253 9.42 -3.27 -25.69
C GLU A 253 10.87 -3.32 -25.19
N LEU A 254 11.38 -4.50 -24.81
CA LEU A 254 12.75 -4.68 -24.32
C LEU A 254 13.80 -4.85 -25.43
N ARG A 255 13.40 -5.26 -26.64
CA ARG A 255 14.33 -5.65 -27.71
C ARG A 255 14.28 -4.78 -28.96
N PHE A 256 13.11 -4.22 -29.28
CA PHE A 256 12.88 -3.55 -30.58
C PHE A 256 12.51 -2.07 -30.45
N LEU A 257 12.25 -1.57 -29.24
CA LEU A 257 12.22 -0.13 -29.00
C LEU A 257 13.63 0.33 -28.59
N PRO A 258 14.27 1.26 -29.32
CA PRO A 258 15.47 1.91 -28.84
C PRO A 258 15.12 2.66 -27.55
N ASN A 259 15.88 2.43 -26.49
CA ASN A 259 15.88 3.31 -25.33
C ASN A 259 16.49 4.64 -25.79
N GLU A 260 15.67 5.55 -26.32
CA GLU A 260 16.05 6.96 -26.34
C GLU A 260 16.19 7.41 -24.88
N LYS A 261 17.45 7.64 -24.49
CA LYS A 261 17.85 8.55 -23.42
C LYS A 261 18.81 9.55 -24.06
N PRO A 262 18.82 10.82 -23.65
CA PRO A 262 17.92 11.54 -22.75
C PRO A 262 16.85 12.37 -23.49
#